data_AF-A0A5N4WU91-F1
#
_entry.id   AF-A0A5N4WU91-F1
#
_cell.length_a   1.000
_cell.length_b   1.000
_cell.length_c   1.000
_cell.angle_alpha   90.00
_cell.angle_beta   90.00
_cell.angle_gamma   90.00
#
_symmetry.space_group_name_H-M   'P 1'
#
loop_
_entity.id
_entity.type
_entity.pdbx_description
1 polymer ?
#
loop_
_entity_poly.entity_id
_entity_poly.type
_entity_poly.pdbx_seq_one_letter_code
_entity_poly.pdbx_strand_id
1 'polypeptide(L)' 'MEQKPISSQTTPILFQHPTTADLHPSRWQIIYTNAKEFSLFALLTFVLWVIVQFFNFVIRG' A
#
# COMPACT_ATOMS: atom_id res chain seq x y z
N MET A 1 25.45 -10.96 -41.71
CA MET A 1 25.36 -9.69 -40.96
C MET A 1 25.71 -10.00 -39.52
N GLU A 2 26.80 -9.46 -39.01
CA GLU A 2 27.20 -9.69 -37.61
C GLU A 2 26.36 -8.80 -36.69
N GLN A 3 25.61 -9.39 -35.77
CA GLN A 3 24.84 -8.66 -34.77
C GLN A 3 25.79 -8.21 -33.64
N LYS A 4 25.96 -6.90 -33.48
CA LYS A 4 26.63 -6.35 -32.29
C LYS A 4 25.80 -6.69 -31.04
N PRO A 5 26.41 -7.20 -29.96
CA PRO A 5 25.68 -7.48 -28.74
C PRO A 5 25.17 -6.17 -28.13
N ILE A 6 23.85 -6.00 -28.10
CA ILE A 6 23.19 -4.89 -27.39
C ILE A 6 23.02 -5.36 -25.94
N SER A 7 23.70 -4.68 -25.01
CA SER A 7 23.52 -4.89 -23.58
C SER A 7 22.06 -4.59 -23.20
N SER A 8 21.37 -5.57 -22.60
CA SER A 8 20.02 -5.39 -22.08
C SER A 8 19.97 -4.20 -21.11
N GLN A 9 19.19 -3.17 -21.43
CA GLN A 9 18.93 -2.03 -20.54
C GLN A 9 17.77 -2.28 -19.58
N THR A 10 16.99 -3.34 -19.78
CA THR A 10 16.04 -3.79 -18.76
C THR A 10 16.84 -4.47 -17.67
N THR A 11 16.80 -3.81 -16.51
CA THR A 11 17.54 -4.07 -15.27
C THR A 11 17.65 -5.55 -14.91
N PRO A 12 18.80 -6.00 -14.35
CA PRO A 12 19.01 -7.37 -13.89
C PRO A 12 17.95 -7.88 -12.90
N ILE A 13 17.16 -6.98 -12.30
CA ILE A 13 16.02 -7.26 -11.42
C ILE A 13 14.94 -8.14 -12.08
N LEU A 14 14.69 -8.00 -13.39
CA LEU A 14 13.66 -8.77 -14.08
C LEU A 14 14.00 -10.26 -14.26
N PHE A 15 15.28 -10.61 -14.18
CA PHE A 15 15.78 -11.98 -14.31
C PHE A 15 16.38 -12.52 -13.00
N GLN A 16 16.24 -11.77 -11.90
CA GLN A 16 16.61 -12.25 -10.58
C GLN A 16 15.59 -13.29 -10.13
N HIS A 17 16.09 -14.47 -9.76
CA HIS A 17 15.24 -15.46 -9.10
C HIS A 17 14.70 -14.83 -7.81
N PRO A 18 13.38 -14.87 -7.55
CA PRO A 18 12.81 -14.29 -6.35
C PRO A 18 13.50 -14.87 -5.12
N THR A 19 13.88 -14.00 -4.20
CA THR A 19 14.53 -14.40 -2.96
C THR A 19 13.52 -15.14 -2.10
N THR A 20 13.97 -16.02 -1.21
CA THR A 20 13.07 -16.69 -0.25
C THR A 20 12.26 -15.72 0.60
N ALA A 21 12.78 -14.51 0.85
CA ALA A 21 12.08 -13.41 1.51
C ALA A 21 10.93 -12.83 0.65
N ASP A 22 11.10 -12.78 -0.67
CA ASP A 22 10.08 -12.27 -1.60
C ASP A 22 8.93 -13.28 -1.75
N LEU A 23 9.25 -14.57 -1.64
CA LEU A 23 8.28 -15.67 -1.74
C LEU A 23 7.46 -15.85 -0.45
N HIS A 24 8.00 -15.44 0.71
CA HIS A 24 7.34 -15.61 1.99
C HIS A 24 7.40 -14.33 2.83
N PRO A 25 6.55 -13.33 2.51
CA PRO A 25 6.45 -12.13 3.31
C PRO A 25 6.10 -12.46 4.76
N SER A 26 6.71 -11.76 5.70
CA SER A 26 6.47 -11.98 7.13
C SER A 26 5.01 -11.70 7.47
N ARG A 27 4.35 -12.66 8.13
CA ARG A 27 2.96 -12.52 8.60
C ARG A 27 2.78 -11.29 9.48
N TRP A 28 3.78 -10.97 10.30
CA TRP A 28 3.76 -9.79 11.17
C TRP A 28 3.83 -8.48 10.38
N GLN A 29 4.61 -8.44 9.30
CA GLN A 29 4.66 -7.27 8.43
C GLN A 29 3.32 -7.06 7.71
N ILE A 30 2.67 -8.15 7.27
CA ILE A 30 1.33 -8.08 6.68
C ILE A 30 0.33 -7.52 7.68
N ILE A 31 0.28 -8.07 8.90
CA ILE A 31 -0.65 -7.61 9.94
C ILE A 31 -0.41 -6.13 10.27
N TYR A 32 0.85 -5.72 10.45
CA TYR A 32 1.21 -4.35 10.75
C TYR A 32 0.77 -3.37 9.66
N THR A 33 1.05 -3.69 8.40
CA THR A 33 0.67 -2.84 7.26
C THR A 33 -0.85 -2.71 7.16
N ASN A 34 -1.58 -3.84 7.26
CA ASN A 34 -3.05 -3.82 7.22
C ASN A 34 -3.64 -3.01 8.38
N ALA A 35 -3.12 -3.20 9.61
CA ALA A 35 -3.57 -2.45 10.78
C ALA A 35 -3.34 -0.94 10.61
N LYS A 36 -2.18 -0.55 10.07
CA LYS A 36 -1.86 0.86 9.80
C LYS A 36 -2.82 1.48 8.78
N GLU A 37 -3.05 0.81 7.66
CA GLU A 37 -3.95 1.30 6.61
C GLU A 37 -5.40 1.37 7.09
N PHE A 38 -5.87 0.33 7.78
CA PHE A 38 -7.20 0.32 8.38
C PHE A 38 -7.37 1.44 9.42
N SER A 39 -6.34 1.71 10.23
CA SER A 39 -6.38 2.78 11.24
C SER A 39 -6.52 4.16 10.60
N LEU A 40 -5.80 4.42 9.49
CA LEU A 40 -5.94 5.67 8.73
C LEU A 40 -7.35 5.83 8.17
N PHE A 41 -7.92 4.76 7.60
CA PHE A 41 -9.28 4.77 7.10
C PHE A 41 -10.29 5.02 8.23
N ALA A 42 -10.20 4.26 9.33
CA ALA A 42 -11.09 4.39 10.48
C ALA A 42 -11.05 5.81 11.08
N LEU A 43 -9.86 6.41 11.19
CA LEU A 43 -9.70 7.78 11.68
C LEU A 43 -10.38 8.79 10.75
N LEU A 44 -10.16 8.66 9.44
CA LEU A 44 -10.81 9.54 8.46
C LEU A 44 -12.34 9.42 8.52
N THR A 45 -12.86 8.19 8.54
CA THR A 45 -14.30 7.94 8.64
C THR A 45 -14.88 8.52 9.92
N PHE A 46 -14.18 8.37 11.05
CA PHE A 46 -14.60 8.93 12.33
C PHE A 46 -14.66 10.46 12.29
N VAL A 47 -13.64 11.12 11.74
CA VAL A 47 -13.62 12.59 11.59
C VAL A 47 -14.79 13.06 10.74
N LEU A 48 -15.04 12.43 9.59
CA LEU A 48 -16.18 12.77 8.73
C LEU A 48 -17.52 12.57 9.45
N TRP A 49 -17.65 11.48 10.21
CA TRP A 49 -18.84 11.23 11.00
C TRP A 49 -19.07 12.34 12.05
N VAL A 50 -18.04 12.75 12.79
CA VAL A 50 -18.14 13.88 13.74
C VAL A 50 -18.60 15.16 13.05
N ILE A 51 -18.04 15.47 11.88
CA ILE A 51 -18.43 16.66 11.10
C ILE A 51 -19.91 16.59 10.71
N VAL A 52 -20.38 15.46 10.22
CA VAL A 52 -21.80 15.25 9.87
C VAL A 52 -22.70 15.41 11.10
N GLN A 53 -22.33 14.83 12.25
CA GLN A 53 -23.09 14.97 13.48
C GLN A 53 -23.14 16.42 13.96
N PHE A 54 -22.02 17.14 13.86
CA PHE A 54 -21.96 18.56 14.19
C PHE A 54 -22.96 19.36 13.34
N PHE A 55 -22.97 19.18 12.02
CA PHE A 55 -23.92 19.87 11.16
C PHE A 55 -25.37 19.47 11.43
N ASN A 56 -25.65 18.19 11.67
CA ASN A 56 -26.98 17.74 12.05
C ASN A 56 -27.46 18.41 13.33
N PHE A 57 -26.58 18.53 14.33
CA PHE A 57 -26.88 19.22 15.58
C PHE A 57 -27.17 20.70 15.36
N VAL A 58 -26.34 21.39 14.56
CA VAL A 58 -26.53 22.83 14.24
C VAL A 58 -27.80 23.10 13.45
N ILE A 59 -28.22 22.19 12.57
CA ILE A 59 -29.42 22.36 11.73
C ILE A 59 -30.70 22.03 12.49
N ARG A 60 -30.67 21.05 13.40
CA ARG A 60 -31.86 20.59 14.15
C ARG A 60 -32.03 21.23 15.53
N GLY A 61 -30.95 21.67 16.15
CA GLY A 61 -30.96 22.40 17.42
C GLY A 61 -31.28 23.87 17.19
#